data_AF-A0A8I1PDJ4-F1
#
_entry.id   AF-A0A8I1PDJ4-F1
#
_cell.length_a   1.000
_cell.length_b   1.000
_cell.length_c   1.000
_cell.angle_alpha   90.00
_cell.angle_beta   90.00
_cell.angle_gamma   90.00
#
_symmetry.space_group_name_H-M   'P 1'
#
loop_
_entity.id
_entity.type
_entity.pdbx_description
1 polymer ?
#
loop_
_entity_poly.entity_id
_entity_poly.type
_entity_poly.pdbx_seq_one_letter_code
_entity_poly.pdbx_strand_id
1 'polypeptide(L)' 'MSEPERPDLDDVVETHETAHPDRREHAKMPHPVDDDELEARVQQEREETGAGGPVDKN' A
#
# COMPACT_ATOMS: atom_id res chain seq x y z
N MET A 1 44.45 -16.14 -27.80
CA MET A 1 43.39 -16.24 -26.77
C MET A 1 42.22 -15.46 -27.32
N SER A 2 41.06 -16.10 -27.49
CA SER A 2 39.87 -15.44 -28.05
C SER A 2 39.17 -14.65 -26.94
N GLU A 3 38.80 -13.42 -27.25
CA GLU A 3 38.09 -12.53 -26.31
C GLU A 3 36.71 -13.13 -26.00
N PRO A 4 36.26 -13.13 -24.73
CA PRO A 4 34.93 -13.64 -24.40
C PRO A 4 33.87 -12.75 -25.03
N GLU A 5 32.93 -13.36 -25.76
CA GLU A 5 31.80 -12.66 -26.36
C GLU A 5 31.01 -11.93 -25.26
N ARG A 6 30.75 -10.64 -25.52
CA ARG A 6 29.96 -9.80 -24.61
C ARG A 6 28.49 -10.01 -24.98
N PRO A 7 27.61 -10.26 -23.99
CA PRO A 7 26.20 -10.43 -24.27
C PRO A 7 25.63 -9.16 -24.90
N ASP A 8 24.76 -9.36 -25.89
CA ASP A 8 24.07 -8.29 -26.59
C ASP A 8 22.61 -8.18 -26.12
N LEU A 9 21.86 -7.22 -26.68
CA LEU A 9 20.47 -7.00 -26.27
C LEU A 9 19.52 -8.10 -26.78
N ASP A 10 19.96 -8.90 -27.74
CA ASP A 10 19.19 -10.03 -28.27
C ASP A 10 19.28 -11.25 -27.33
N ASP A 11 20.23 -11.26 -26.39
CA ASP A 11 20.34 -12.25 -25.30
C ASP A 11 19.33 -12.04 -24.16
N VAL A 12 18.54 -10.97 -24.18
CA VAL A 12 17.56 -10.65 -23.13
C VAL A 12 16.23 -11.35 -23.41
N VAL A 13 15.79 -12.18 -22.46
CA VAL A 13 14.47 -12.84 -22.54
C VAL A 13 13.35 -11.82 -22.28
N GLU A 14 12.37 -11.78 -23.17
CA GLU A 14 11.16 -10.99 -22.97
C GLU A 14 10.35 -11.52 -21.78
N THR A 15 10.09 -10.68 -20.78
CA THR A 15 9.27 -11.03 -19.63
C THR A 15 7.81 -10.75 -19.92
N HIS A 16 6.94 -11.74 -19.76
CA HIS A 16 5.50 -11.56 -19.89
C HIS A 16 4.81 -11.72 -18.53
N GLU A 17 4.12 -10.67 -18.07
CA GLU A 17 3.28 -10.70 -16.88
C GLU A 17 1.80 -10.79 -17.29
N THR A 18 1.10 -11.78 -16.76
CA THR A 18 -0.35 -11.94 -16.99
C THR A 18 -1.09 -11.43 -15.77
N ALA A 19 -1.80 -10.31 -15.91
CA ALA A 19 -2.68 -9.81 -14.86
C ALA A 19 -3.85 -10.77 -14.66
N HIS A 20 -3.84 -11.53 -13.56
CA HIS A 20 -4.98 -12.34 -13.16
C HIS A 20 -6.05 -11.42 -12.56
N PRO A 21 -7.30 -11.42 -13.09
CA PRO A 21 -8.36 -10.61 -12.53
C PRO A 21 -8.79 -11.24 -11.20
N ASP A 22 -8.12 -10.89 -10.12
CA ASP A 22 -8.48 -11.32 -8.78
C ASP A 22 -9.67 -10.52 -8.24
N ARG A 23 -10.84 -10.74 -8.86
CA ARG A 23 -12.07 -10.09 -8.42
C ARG A 23 -12.57 -10.63 -7.08
N ARG A 24 -12.01 -11.73 -6.57
CA ARG A 24 -12.52 -12.45 -5.40
C ARG A 24 -11.77 -12.09 -4.13
N GLU A 25 -10.47 -11.81 -4.21
CA GLU A 25 -9.65 -11.47 -3.04
C GLU A 25 -9.64 -9.97 -2.75
N HIS A 26 -9.88 -9.11 -3.75
CA HIS A 26 -9.96 -7.65 -3.55
C HIS A 26 -11.34 -7.14 -3.09
N ALA A 27 -12.39 -7.97 -3.16
CA ALA A 27 -13.73 -7.60 -2.71
C ALA A 27 -13.94 -7.77 -1.20
N LYS A 28 -12.95 -8.32 -0.47
CA LYS A 28 -12.98 -8.39 0.99
C LYS A 28 -12.44 -7.10 1.59
N MET A 29 -12.97 -5.95 1.17
CA MET A 29 -12.79 -4.77 1.99
C MET A 29 -13.48 -5.05 3.32
N PRO A 30 -12.82 -4.82 4.47
CA PRO A 30 -13.49 -4.88 5.76
C PRO A 30 -14.77 -4.04 5.68
N HIS A 31 -15.83 -4.48 6.35
CA HIS A 31 -17.07 -3.72 6.39
C HIS A 31 -16.75 -2.28 6.76
N PRO A 32 -17.24 -1.28 6.00
CA PRO A 32 -17.01 0.11 6.37
C PRO A 32 -17.50 0.30 7.80
N VAL A 33 -16.65 0.86 8.66
CA VAL A 33 -17.06 1.20 10.03
C VAL A 33 -18.18 2.23 9.96
N ASP A 34 -19.13 2.14 10.88
CA ASP A 34 -20.15 3.19 10.98
C ASP A 34 -19.54 4.48 11.55
N ASP A 35 -20.29 5.57 11.43
CA ASP A 35 -19.82 6.90 11.84
C ASP A 35 -19.53 6.96 13.36
N ASP A 36 -20.29 6.22 14.17
CA ASP A 36 -20.13 6.17 15.63
C ASP A 36 -18.82 5.45 16.02
N GLU A 37 -18.53 4.30 15.39
CA GLU A 37 -17.28 3.56 15.58
C GLU A 37 -16.09 4.38 15.08
N LEU A 38 -16.25 5.09 13.96
CA LEU A 38 -15.21 5.97 13.44
C LEU A 38 -14.91 7.11 14.43
N GLU A 39 -15.94 7.76 15.00
CA GLU A 39 -15.78 8.81 15.99
C GLU A 39 -15.09 8.30 17.26
N ALA A 40 -15.48 7.13 17.75
CA ALA A 40 -14.85 6.50 18.92
C ALA A 40 -13.35 6.23 18.69
N ARG A 41 -12.98 5.70 17.51
CA ARG A 41 -11.57 5.44 17.15
C ARG A 41 -10.77 6.73 17.05
N VAL A 42 -11.34 7.78 16.44
CA VAL A 42 -10.70 9.09 16.34
C VAL A 42 -10.49 9.70 17.73
N GLN A 43 -11.46 9.57 18.63
CA GLN A 43 -11.33 10.08 20.00
C GLN A 43 -10.23 9.34 20.76
N GLN A 44 -10.17 8.01 20.66
CA GLN A 44 -9.09 7.22 21.23
C GLN A 44 -7.72 7.65 20.70
N GLU A 45 -7.58 7.84 19.39
CA GLU A 45 -6.33 8.28 18.77
C GLU A 45 -5.89 9.66 19.29
N ARG A 46 -6.82 10.59 19.48
CA ARG A 46 -6.54 11.93 20.04
C ARG A 46 -6.05 11.87 21.49
N GLU A 47 -6.57 10.94 22.28
CA GLU A 47 -6.14 10.71 23.66
C GLU A 47 -4.74 10.10 23.72
N GLU A 48 -4.46 9.10 22.88
CA GLU A 48 -3.16 8.44 22.80
C GLU A 48 -2.05 9.36 22.28
N THR A 49 -2.36 10.20 21.30
CA THR A 49 -1.40 11.13 20.68
C THR A 49 -1.28 12.46 21.42
N GLY A 50 -2.17 12.74 22.37
CA GLY A 50 -2.28 14.05 23.01
C GLY A 50 -2.77 15.16 22.07
N ALA A 51 -3.22 14.83 20.86
CA ALA A 51 -3.73 15.77 19.87
C ALA A 51 -5.07 16.42 20.26
N GLY A 52 -5.71 15.95 21.34
CA GLY A 52 -6.89 16.58 21.94
C GLY A 52 -6.60 17.85 22.76
N GLY A 53 -5.34 18.22 22.94
CA GLY A 53 -4.95 19.46 23.63
C GLY A 53 -5.25 20.73 22.82
N PRO A 54 -5.32 21.91 23.46
CA PRO A 54 -5.42 23.17 22.74
C PRO A 54 -4.26 23.28 21.76
N VAL A 55 -4.57 23.48 20.47
CA VAL A 55 -3.56 23.88 19.49
C VAL A 55 -2.96 25.20 19.94
N ASP A 56 -1.75 25.16 20.49
CA ASP A 56 -0.96 26.37 20.74
C ASP A 56 -0.69 27.02 19.39
N LYS A 57 -1.49 28.05 19.08
CA LYS A 57 -1.32 28.89 17.90
C LYS A 57 -0.16 29.83 18.18
N ASN A 58 1.06 29.36 17.91
CA ASN A 58 2.23 30.24 17.77
C ASN A 58 2.11 31.12 16.53
#